data_AF-A0A6N7YSW6-F1
#
_entry.id   AF-A0A6N7YSW6-F1
#
_cell.length_a   1.000
_cell.length_b   1.000
_cell.length_c   1.000
_cell.angle_alpha   90.00
_cell.angle_beta   90.00
_cell.angle_gamma   90.00
#
_symmetry.space_group_name_H-M   'P 1'
#
loop_
_entity.id
_entity.type
_entity.pdbx_description
1 polymer ?
#
loop_
_entity_poly.entity_id
_entity_poly.type
_entity_poly.pdbx_seq_one_letter_code
_entity_poly.pdbx_strand_id
1 'polypeptide(L)'
;MTMPDRGRLRGSAGAVLLLLALPASAWAHGISGDATDKSTLEYVPLGIEHMLLGWDHLLFVLGILLLARGPQRAAKLISLFVLGHSVTLIVATLAEWRVSPTAVDVVIALSVVFVAVLGLRREPLDPRALWPPLTILGFGLVHGLGLSTRLQDLGIPDDGLLAKTIAFNVGIEIGQLIAVLVMFGVVRLLAQEVPRWPAVRRGLFATMAAVGLVLAVVLTVRGDDEEAGPVRLAGTTAQAGCTTVEEIATGGAAGGHPEQKFFGATETVPEDDLAHVRGDGWVIVRYGPRTTATQLAALRRWIEGSDRAVAAAPDPAQQAALVATTARRKATCVEHDLPAIQRFSAAWLADLRAGRIR
;
A
#
# COMPACT_ATOMS: atom_id res chain seq x y z
N MET A 1 -0.43 -60.04 18.64
CA MET A 1 0.30 -59.45 17.49
C MET A 1 -0.74 -58.75 16.62
N THR A 2 -0.99 -57.48 16.90
CA THR A 2 -1.95 -56.64 16.17
C THR A 2 -1.26 -55.30 15.92
N MET A 3 -0.85 -55.06 14.68
CA MET A 3 -0.31 -53.77 14.24
C MET A 3 -1.44 -52.73 14.22
N PRO A 4 -1.24 -51.50 14.72
CA PRO A 4 -2.17 -50.42 14.46
C PRO A 4 -1.93 -49.85 13.05
N ASP A 5 -3.06 -49.71 12.37
CA ASP A 5 -3.28 -49.15 11.05
C ASP A 5 -2.59 -47.78 10.85
N ARG A 6 -1.79 -47.66 9.78
CA ARG A 6 -1.04 -46.45 9.36
C ARG A 6 -1.71 -45.74 8.18
N GLY A 7 -3.04 -45.76 8.07
CA GLY A 7 -3.74 -45.15 6.94
C GLY A 7 -4.91 -44.26 7.35
N ARG A 8 -4.67 -42.99 7.73
CA ARG A 8 -5.70 -41.92 7.59
C ARG A 8 -5.25 -40.46 7.83
N LEU A 9 -4.04 -40.19 8.33
CA LEU A 9 -3.59 -38.82 8.61
C LEU A 9 -2.86 -38.10 7.45
N ARG A 10 -2.91 -38.64 6.21
CA ARG A 10 -2.26 -38.03 5.04
C ARG A 10 -3.10 -36.94 4.35
N GLY A 11 -4.39 -36.80 4.67
CA GLY A 11 -5.30 -35.89 3.96
C GLY A 11 -5.40 -34.46 4.49
N SER A 12 -5.15 -34.23 5.79
CA SER A 12 -5.49 -32.95 6.43
C SER A 12 -4.35 -31.92 6.48
N ALA A 13 -3.08 -32.34 6.36
CA ALA A 13 -1.95 -31.41 6.30
C ALA A 13 -1.79 -30.74 4.91
N GLY A 14 -2.22 -31.42 3.84
CA GLY A 14 -2.16 -30.88 2.47
C GLY A 14 -3.24 -29.83 2.19
N ALA A 15 -4.42 -29.97 2.81
CA ALA A 15 -5.53 -29.03 2.63
C ALA A 15 -5.26 -27.64 3.25
N VAL A 16 -4.54 -27.57 4.37
CA VAL A 16 -4.12 -26.28 4.96
C VAL A 16 -3.02 -25.61 4.11
N LEU A 17 -2.16 -26.40 3.45
CA LEU A 17 -1.11 -25.91 2.55
C LEU A 17 -1.66 -25.29 1.25
N LEU A 18 -2.79 -25.80 0.75
CA LEU A 18 -3.41 -25.33 -0.49
C LEU A 18 -4.23 -24.04 -0.29
N LEU A 19 -4.72 -23.78 0.93
CA LEU A 19 -5.44 -22.55 1.29
C LEU A 19 -4.52 -21.32 1.42
N LEU A 20 -3.21 -21.52 1.64
CA LEU A 20 -2.20 -20.44 1.65
C LEU A 20 -1.61 -20.13 0.26
N ALA A 21 -1.94 -20.96 -0.75
CA ALA A 21 -1.48 -20.83 -2.13
C ALA A 21 -2.52 -20.17 -3.06
N LEU A 22 -3.69 -19.82 -2.53
CA LEU A 22 -4.56 -18.87 -3.22
C LEU A 22 -3.82 -17.54 -3.26
N PRO A 23 -3.77 -16.85 -4.41
CA PRO A 23 -3.25 -15.50 -4.43
C PRO A 23 -4.26 -14.71 -3.59
N ALA A 24 -3.93 -14.49 -2.32
CA ALA A 24 -4.38 -13.28 -1.66
C ALA A 24 -4.00 -12.21 -2.66
N SER A 25 -5.02 -11.64 -3.27
CA SER A 25 -4.92 -10.53 -4.21
C SER A 25 -3.79 -9.64 -3.74
N ALA A 26 -2.93 -9.20 -4.65
CA ALA A 26 -1.76 -8.38 -4.37
C ALA A 26 -2.18 -7.00 -3.86
N TRP A 27 -2.79 -6.97 -2.69
CA TRP A 27 -2.93 -5.82 -1.84
C TRP A 27 -1.60 -5.80 -1.10
N ALA A 28 -0.59 -5.23 -1.76
CA ALA A 28 0.52 -4.69 -1.01
C ALA A 28 -0.09 -3.78 0.06
N HIS A 29 0.23 -4.07 1.31
CA HIS A 29 -0.42 -3.50 2.49
C HIS A 29 -0.30 -1.97 2.48
N GLY A 30 -1.30 -1.29 1.93
CA GLY A 30 -1.44 0.15 1.98
C GLY A 30 -1.94 0.56 3.36
N ILE A 31 -1.43 1.65 3.90
CA ILE A 31 -2.02 2.27 5.09
C ILE A 31 -3.34 2.91 4.64
N SER A 32 -4.48 2.32 4.98
CA SER A 32 -5.81 2.79 4.56
C SER A 32 -6.49 3.60 5.66
N GLY A 33 -6.86 4.84 5.36
CA GLY A 33 -7.70 5.71 6.20
C GLY A 33 -7.30 7.19 6.12
N ASP A 34 -8.25 8.10 6.39
CA ASP A 34 -7.98 9.54 6.59
C ASP A 34 -7.01 9.72 7.76
N ALA A 35 -5.72 9.85 7.45
CA ALA A 35 -4.63 10.00 8.41
C ALA A 35 -4.27 11.48 8.68
N THR A 36 -4.91 12.39 7.94
CA THR A 36 -4.70 13.85 7.97
C THR A 36 -5.20 14.51 9.27
N ASP A 37 -6.32 14.05 9.82
CA ASP A 37 -6.90 14.59 11.06
C ASP A 37 -6.51 13.79 12.32
N LYS A 38 -5.66 12.76 12.16
CA LYS A 38 -5.25 11.91 13.28
C LYS A 38 -4.22 12.60 14.16
N SER A 39 -4.48 12.59 15.45
CA SER A 39 -3.52 12.98 16.49
C SER A 39 -2.30 12.06 16.46
N THR A 40 -1.14 12.55 16.93
CA THR A 40 0.11 11.77 16.97
C THR A 40 -0.05 10.38 17.61
N LEU A 41 -0.88 10.25 18.65
CA LEU A 41 -1.09 8.98 19.33
C LEU A 41 -1.92 7.97 18.52
N GLU A 42 -2.75 8.43 17.58
CA GLU A 42 -3.55 7.56 16.71
C GLU A 42 -2.71 6.88 15.62
N TYR A 43 -1.44 7.25 15.48
CA TYR A 43 -0.47 6.52 14.66
C TYR A 43 0.06 5.25 15.34
N VAL A 44 -0.02 5.15 16.68
CA VAL A 44 0.35 3.92 17.40
C VAL A 44 -0.54 2.74 17.00
N PRO A 45 -1.88 2.80 17.10
CA PRO A 45 -2.73 1.69 16.67
C PRO A 45 -2.61 1.40 15.18
N LEU A 46 -2.35 2.43 14.35
CA LEU A 46 -2.09 2.27 12.92
C LEU A 46 -0.82 1.43 12.66
N GLY A 47 0.25 1.68 13.42
CA GLY A 47 1.48 0.88 13.36
C GLY A 47 1.29 -0.56 13.86
N ILE A 48 0.50 -0.74 14.93
CA ILE A 48 0.14 -2.08 15.44
C ILE A 48 -0.62 -2.86 14.36
N GLU A 49 -1.65 -2.26 13.79
CA GLU A 49 -2.48 -2.86 12.75
C GLU A 49 -1.65 -3.21 11.52
N HIS A 50 -0.82 -2.28 11.04
CA HIS A 50 0.08 -2.51 9.91
C HIS A 50 0.98 -3.73 10.14
N MET A 51 1.60 -3.83 11.32
CA MET A 51 2.49 -4.94 11.65
C MET A 51 1.75 -6.28 11.81
N LEU A 52 0.54 -6.28 12.37
CA LEU A 52 -0.23 -7.51 12.61
C LEU A 52 -0.99 -8.01 11.38
N LEU A 53 -1.37 -7.12 10.47
CA LEU A 53 -2.05 -7.47 9.22
C LEU A 53 -1.05 -7.71 8.06
N GLY A 54 0.19 -7.22 8.18
CA GLY A 54 1.29 -7.47 7.25
C GLY A 54 1.76 -8.93 7.24
N TRP A 55 1.19 -9.75 6.35
CA TRP A 55 1.50 -11.17 6.26
C TRP A 55 2.96 -11.46 5.89
N ASP A 56 3.61 -10.57 5.15
CA ASP A 56 5.02 -10.62 4.74
C ASP A 56 5.96 -10.49 5.95
N HIS A 57 5.68 -9.53 6.83
CA HIS A 57 6.39 -9.33 8.08
C HIS A 57 6.19 -10.54 9.01
N LEU A 58 4.96 -11.03 9.15
CA LEU A 58 4.67 -12.23 9.94
C LEU A 58 5.39 -13.46 9.40
N LEU A 59 5.42 -13.67 8.07
CA LEU A 59 6.16 -14.77 7.46
C LEU A 59 7.66 -14.65 7.72
N PHE A 60 8.24 -13.46 7.60
CA PHE A 60 9.65 -13.23 7.87
C PHE A 60 10.00 -13.54 9.33
N VAL A 61 9.19 -13.06 10.28
CA VAL A 61 9.35 -13.30 11.72
C VAL A 61 9.20 -14.78 12.06
N LEU A 62 8.20 -15.46 11.47
CA LEU A 62 8.05 -16.92 11.60
C LEU A 62 9.29 -17.64 11.09
N GLY A 63 9.84 -17.22 9.95
CA GLY A 63 11.09 -17.76 9.40
C GLY A 63 12.24 -17.66 10.38
N ILE A 64 12.45 -16.49 10.98
CA ILE A 64 13.49 -16.29 12.01
C ILE A 64 13.24 -17.18 13.23
N LEU A 65 12.00 -17.28 13.71
CA LEU A 65 11.66 -18.13 14.86
C LEU A 65 11.98 -19.61 14.59
N LEU A 66 11.61 -20.12 13.41
CA LEU A 66 11.90 -21.50 13.00
C LEU A 66 13.40 -21.72 12.79
N LEU A 67 14.13 -20.70 12.32
CA LEU A 67 15.57 -20.75 12.05
C LEU A 67 16.42 -20.71 13.32
N ALA A 68 16.05 -19.85 14.27
CA ALA A 68 16.86 -19.54 15.45
C ALA A 68 16.96 -20.70 16.45
N ARG A 69 15.98 -21.61 16.48
CA ARG A 69 15.93 -22.79 17.37
C ARG A 69 16.12 -22.48 18.87
N GLY A 70 15.88 -21.23 19.28
CA GLY A 70 16.01 -20.79 20.67
C GLY A 70 15.59 -19.33 20.84
N PRO A 71 14.96 -18.97 21.99
CA PRO A 71 14.37 -17.66 22.21
C PRO A 71 15.41 -16.53 22.18
N GLN A 72 16.57 -16.73 22.80
CA GLN A 72 17.63 -15.72 22.84
C GLN A 72 18.18 -15.39 21.44
N ARG A 73 18.35 -16.40 20.59
CA ARG A 73 18.83 -16.21 19.21
C ARG A 73 17.76 -15.54 18.35
N ALA A 74 16.49 -15.93 18.52
CA ALA A 74 15.38 -15.31 17.81
C ALA A 74 15.27 -13.82 18.19
N ALA A 75 15.28 -13.51 19.49
CA ALA A 75 15.22 -12.14 20.00
C ALA A 75 16.35 -11.29 19.41
N LYS A 76 17.60 -11.77 19.41
CA LYS A 76 18.73 -11.03 18.81
C LYS A 76 18.53 -10.73 17.32
N LEU A 77 18.09 -11.71 16.53
CA LEU A 77 17.89 -11.52 15.09
C LEU A 77 16.71 -10.59 14.80
N ILE A 78 15.61 -10.74 15.54
CA ILE A 78 14.44 -9.86 15.42
C ILE A 78 14.81 -8.43 15.83
N SER A 79 15.54 -8.25 16.93
CA SER A 79 16.00 -6.91 17.35
C SER A 79 16.90 -6.25 16.32
N LEU A 80 17.78 -7.00 15.64
CA LEU A 80 18.59 -6.45 14.55
C LEU A 80 17.74 -6.03 13.35
N PHE A 81 16.73 -6.83 12.99
CA PHE A 81 15.80 -6.46 11.94
C PHE A 81 15.03 -5.18 12.30
N VAL A 82 14.44 -5.12 13.49
CA VAL A 82 13.70 -3.94 13.98
C VAL A 82 14.60 -2.72 14.03
N LEU A 83 15.85 -2.86 14.52
CA LEU A 83 16.82 -1.76 14.54
C LEU A 83 17.06 -1.19 13.13
N GLY A 84 17.31 -2.05 12.14
CA GLY A 84 17.49 -1.61 10.76
C GLY A 84 16.23 -0.93 10.22
N HIS A 85 15.09 -1.55 10.44
CA HIS A 85 13.79 -1.04 10.00
C HIS A 85 13.50 0.35 10.55
N SER A 86 13.55 0.54 11.86
CA SER A 86 13.27 1.82 12.50
C SER A 86 14.26 2.91 12.08
N VAL A 87 15.55 2.57 11.95
CA VAL A 87 16.57 3.53 11.49
C VAL A 87 16.24 4.02 10.08
N THR A 88 16.03 3.11 9.12
CA THR A 88 15.76 3.54 7.75
C THR A 88 14.38 4.18 7.60
N LEU A 89 13.36 3.73 8.32
CA LEU A 89 12.05 4.37 8.32
C LEU A 89 12.15 5.86 8.71
N ILE A 90 12.80 6.15 9.84
CA ILE A 90 12.94 7.52 10.33
C ILE A 90 13.82 8.34 9.38
N VAL A 91 15.00 7.82 9.00
CA VAL A 91 15.94 8.55 8.14
C VAL A 91 15.33 8.83 6.76
N ALA A 92 14.75 7.82 6.11
CA ALA A 92 14.18 7.97 4.78
C ALA A 92 12.95 8.88 4.78
N THR A 93 12.15 8.87 5.86
CA THR A 93 11.03 9.82 6.01
C THR A 93 11.52 11.25 6.18
N LEU A 94 12.52 11.48 7.03
CA LEU A 94 13.05 12.83 7.28
C LEU A 94 13.88 13.39 6.12
N ALA A 95 14.54 12.51 5.36
CA ALA A 95 15.35 12.88 4.20
C ALA A 95 14.55 12.85 2.89
N GLU A 96 13.24 12.60 2.95
CA GLU A 96 12.32 12.54 1.81
C GLU A 96 12.79 11.58 0.70
N TRP A 97 13.37 10.45 1.09
CA TRP A 97 13.80 9.44 0.13
C TRP A 97 12.58 8.72 -0.44
N ARG A 98 12.41 8.85 -1.76
CA ARG A 98 11.38 8.13 -2.53
C ARG A 98 12.01 6.99 -3.31
N VAL A 99 11.53 5.77 -3.05
CA VAL A 99 11.97 4.55 -3.72
C VAL A 99 10.74 3.80 -4.20
N SER A 100 10.83 3.14 -5.36
CA SER A 100 9.72 2.36 -5.91
C SER A 100 9.20 1.34 -4.87
N PRO A 101 7.95 1.47 -4.38
CA PRO A 101 7.39 0.57 -3.39
C PRO A 101 7.39 -0.89 -3.89
N THR A 102 7.13 -1.08 -5.19
CA THR A 102 7.19 -2.39 -5.85
C THR A 102 8.57 -3.00 -5.78
N ALA A 103 9.63 -2.24 -6.08
CA ALA A 103 10.99 -2.74 -5.99
C ALA A 103 11.33 -3.20 -4.56
N VAL A 104 10.88 -2.44 -3.55
CA VAL A 104 11.07 -2.81 -2.15
C VAL A 104 10.27 -4.06 -1.79
N ASP A 105 9.00 -4.17 -2.19
CA ASP A 105 8.16 -5.35 -1.95
C ASP A 105 8.75 -6.63 -2.56
N VAL A 106 9.39 -6.52 -3.74
CA VAL A 106 10.12 -7.64 -4.34
C VAL A 106 11.29 -8.07 -3.45
N VAL A 107 12.07 -7.11 -2.91
CA VAL A 107 13.17 -7.44 -2.00
C VAL A 107 12.65 -8.00 -0.67
N ILE A 108 11.51 -7.53 -0.17
CA ILE A 108 10.81 -8.10 0.99
C ILE A 108 10.45 -9.57 0.73
N ALA A 109 9.85 -9.87 -0.43
CA ALA A 109 9.52 -11.24 -0.80
C ALA A 109 10.78 -12.13 -0.89
N LEU A 110 11.86 -11.61 -1.46
CA LEU A 110 13.15 -12.30 -1.54
C LEU A 110 13.81 -12.51 -0.16
N SER A 111 13.59 -11.62 0.82
CA SER A 111 14.10 -11.81 2.18
C SER A 111 13.46 -13.02 2.87
N VAL A 112 12.16 -13.26 2.62
CA VAL A 112 11.44 -14.47 3.07
C VAL A 112 12.03 -15.72 2.41
N VAL A 113 12.27 -15.68 1.10
CA VAL A 113 12.94 -16.78 0.37
C VAL A 113 14.31 -17.07 0.96
N PHE A 114 15.10 -16.04 1.25
CA PHE A 114 16.44 -16.19 1.82
C PHE A 114 16.39 -16.91 3.17
N VAL A 115 15.54 -16.47 4.11
CA VAL A 115 15.40 -17.11 5.42
C VAL A 115 14.92 -18.55 5.28
N ALA A 116 14.00 -18.81 4.35
CA ALA A 116 13.49 -20.14 4.06
C ALA A 116 14.58 -21.09 3.52
N VAL A 117 15.35 -20.64 2.54
CA VAL A 117 16.49 -21.40 1.98
C VAL A 117 17.52 -21.69 3.06
N LEU A 118 17.81 -20.71 3.92
CA LEU A 118 18.74 -20.90 5.04
C LEU A 118 18.23 -21.95 6.03
N GLY A 119 16.92 -21.97 6.29
CA GLY A 119 16.26 -22.97 7.12
C GLY A 119 16.20 -24.39 6.53
N LEU A 120 16.25 -24.50 5.19
CA LEU A 120 16.31 -25.78 4.47
C LEU A 120 17.72 -26.39 4.43
N ARG A 121 18.78 -25.60 4.68
CA ARG A 121 20.15 -26.11 4.73
C ARG A 121 20.29 -27.15 5.84
N ARG A 122 21.05 -28.21 5.55
CA ARG A 122 21.33 -29.28 6.52
C ARG A 122 22.39 -28.87 7.55
N GLU A 123 23.29 -27.97 7.14
CA GLU A 123 24.37 -27.49 7.99
C GLU A 123 23.87 -26.43 8.97
N PRO A 124 24.21 -26.54 10.27
CA PRO A 124 23.89 -25.50 11.24
C PRO A 124 24.66 -24.22 10.89
N LEU A 125 24.01 -23.07 11.10
CA LEU A 125 24.67 -21.78 11.03
C LEU A 125 25.79 -21.71 12.06
N ASP A 126 27.02 -21.46 11.59
CA ASP A 126 28.16 -21.15 12.46
C ASP A 126 27.78 -20.01 13.42
N PRO A 127 27.80 -20.24 14.75
CA PRO A 127 27.48 -19.22 15.74
C PRO A 127 28.39 -17.99 15.68
N ARG A 128 29.60 -18.11 15.11
CA ARG A 128 30.57 -17.02 14.97
C ARG A 128 30.43 -16.23 13.66
N ALA A 129 29.65 -16.75 12.71
CA ALA A 129 29.44 -16.06 11.44
C ALA A 129 28.65 -14.76 11.65
N LEU A 130 29.24 -13.65 11.21
CA LEU A 130 28.61 -12.33 11.28
C LEU A 130 27.69 -12.05 10.09
N TRP A 131 27.81 -12.80 8.99
CA TRP A 131 27.00 -12.55 7.80
C TRP A 131 25.49 -12.74 8.04
N PRO A 132 24.98 -13.77 8.77
CA PRO A 132 23.53 -13.89 8.97
C PRO A 132 22.91 -12.70 9.73
N PRO A 133 23.42 -12.27 10.91
CA PRO A 133 22.85 -11.12 11.59
C PRO A 133 22.99 -9.82 10.79
N LEU A 134 24.09 -9.63 10.05
CA LEU A 134 24.25 -8.47 9.16
C LEU A 134 23.26 -8.47 8.00
N THR A 135 22.97 -9.63 7.40
CA THR A 135 21.95 -9.73 6.36
C THR A 135 20.55 -9.45 6.90
N ILE A 136 20.21 -9.94 8.10
CA ILE A 136 18.92 -9.65 8.74
C ILE A 136 18.77 -8.16 9.06
N LEU A 137 19.83 -7.51 9.56
CA LEU A 137 19.88 -6.05 9.71
C LEU A 137 19.66 -5.34 8.37
N GLY A 138 20.33 -5.81 7.31
CA GLY A 138 20.17 -5.28 5.95
C GLY A 138 18.74 -5.39 5.41
N PHE A 139 18.07 -6.52 5.66
CA PHE A 139 16.65 -6.65 5.33
C PHE A 139 15.79 -5.68 6.13
N GLY A 140 16.09 -5.48 7.41
CA GLY A 140 15.45 -4.44 8.23
C GLY A 140 15.51 -3.08 7.55
N LEU A 141 16.71 -2.63 7.15
CA LEU A 141 16.90 -1.35 6.46
C LEU A 141 16.01 -1.24 5.20
N VAL A 142 16.00 -2.26 4.35
CA VAL A 142 15.19 -2.26 3.12
C VAL A 142 13.69 -2.24 3.42
N HIS A 143 13.24 -2.99 4.43
CA HIS A 143 11.83 -2.99 4.84
C HIS A 143 11.40 -1.61 5.35
N GLY A 144 12.24 -0.95 6.15
CA GLY A 144 11.98 0.40 6.64
C GLY A 144 11.87 1.44 5.51
N LEU A 145 12.65 1.24 4.43
CA LEU A 145 12.61 2.11 3.25
C LEU A 145 11.27 2.05 2.51
N GLY A 146 10.74 0.85 2.27
CA GLY A 146 9.45 0.70 1.55
C GLY A 146 8.28 1.29 2.31
N LEU A 147 8.28 1.13 3.63
CA LEU A 147 7.29 1.74 4.51
C LEU A 147 7.40 3.27 4.55
N SER A 148 8.62 3.82 4.52
CA SER A 148 8.82 5.27 4.54
C SER A 148 8.15 5.96 3.34
N THR A 149 8.24 5.38 2.14
CA THR A 149 7.60 5.93 0.95
C THR A 149 6.08 5.91 1.09
N ARG A 150 5.50 4.80 1.58
CA ARG A 150 4.04 4.72 1.82
C ARG A 150 3.56 5.66 2.93
N LEU A 151 4.36 5.87 3.97
CA LEU A 151 4.02 6.80 5.05
C LEU A 151 4.02 8.25 4.57
N GLN A 152 4.96 8.62 3.70
CA GLN A 152 5.00 9.94 3.05
C GLN A 152 3.81 10.16 2.11
N ASP A 153 3.31 9.10 1.45
CA ASP A 153 2.15 9.18 0.56
C ASP A 153 0.81 9.39 1.30
N LEU A 154 0.78 9.29 2.64
CA LEU A 154 -0.40 9.61 3.45
C LEU A 154 -0.70 11.11 3.55
N GLY A 155 0.16 11.97 2.99
CA GLY A 155 -0.06 13.42 3.00
C GLY A 155 -0.04 14.01 4.41
N ILE A 156 0.77 13.44 5.31
CA ILE A 156 0.95 13.94 6.67
C ILE A 156 1.52 15.36 6.60
N PRO A 157 0.84 16.37 7.15
CA PRO A 157 1.38 17.72 7.22
C PRO A 157 2.77 17.73 7.90
N ASP A 158 3.68 18.56 7.39
CA ASP A 158 5.07 18.64 7.88
C ASP A 158 5.13 18.92 9.40
N ASP A 159 4.11 19.60 9.94
CA ASP A 159 3.94 19.79 11.37
C ASP A 159 3.61 18.46 12.06
N GLY A 160 4.64 17.90 12.70
CA GLY A 160 4.53 16.69 13.50
C GLY A 160 4.81 15.38 12.76
N LEU A 161 5.30 15.43 11.51
CA LEU A 161 5.72 14.23 10.74
C LEU A 161 6.66 13.33 11.53
N LEU A 162 7.70 13.89 12.17
CA LEU A 162 8.63 13.12 13.01
C LEU A 162 7.91 12.44 14.19
N ALA A 163 7.05 13.18 14.89
CA ALA A 163 6.35 12.65 16.05
C ALA A 163 5.36 11.54 15.65
N LYS A 164 4.64 11.72 14.53
CA LYS A 164 3.73 10.72 13.95
C LYS A 164 4.49 9.48 13.46
N THR A 165 5.66 9.66 12.85
CA THR A 165 6.55 8.56 12.42
C THR A 165 7.07 7.76 13.61
N ILE A 166 7.51 8.43 14.68
CA ILE A 166 7.93 7.78 15.92
C ILE A 166 6.77 7.01 16.54
N ALA A 167 5.58 7.62 16.65
CA ALA A 167 4.39 6.96 17.19
C ALA A 167 3.99 5.73 16.37
N PHE A 168 4.05 5.83 15.04
CA PHE A 168 3.83 4.70 14.14
C PHE A 168 4.84 3.57 14.35
N ASN A 169 6.14 3.90 14.45
CA ASN A 169 7.19 2.92 14.72
C ASN A 169 7.02 2.24 16.09
N VAL A 170 6.62 3.00 17.13
CA VAL A 170 6.27 2.42 18.44
C VAL A 170 5.12 1.42 18.30
N GLY A 171 4.11 1.75 17.48
CA GLY A 171 3.03 0.84 17.13
C GLY A 171 3.53 -0.46 16.49
N ILE A 172 4.43 -0.35 15.51
CA ILE A 172 5.05 -1.52 14.86
C ILE A 172 5.79 -2.38 15.88
N GLU A 173 6.60 -1.78 16.75
CA GLU A 173 7.35 -2.53 17.77
C GLU A 173 6.42 -3.29 18.73
N ILE A 174 5.30 -2.67 19.13
CA ILE A 174 4.27 -3.33 19.94
C ILE A 174 3.63 -4.51 19.18
N GLY A 175 3.21 -4.29 17.93
CA GLY A 175 2.63 -5.34 17.09
C GLY A 175 3.60 -6.50 16.87
N GLN A 176 4.88 -6.20 16.64
CA GLN A 176 5.96 -7.16 16.48
C GLN A 176 6.16 -7.98 17.75
N LEU A 177 6.18 -7.36 18.93
CA LEU A 177 6.32 -8.07 20.20
C LEU A 177 5.14 -9.03 20.43
N ILE A 178 3.90 -8.59 20.16
CA ILE A 178 2.70 -9.43 20.25
C ILE A 178 2.83 -10.63 19.31
N ALA A 179 3.15 -10.40 18.03
CA ALA A 179 3.32 -11.44 17.04
C ALA A 179 4.39 -12.46 17.46
N VAL A 180 5.55 -12.00 17.93
CA VAL A 180 6.64 -12.87 18.38
C VAL A 180 6.23 -13.73 19.58
N LEU A 181 5.56 -13.16 20.58
CA LEU A 181 5.12 -13.91 21.76
C LEU A 181 4.12 -15.00 21.37
N VAL A 182 3.12 -14.67 20.56
CA VAL A 182 2.09 -15.62 20.10
C VAL A 182 2.72 -16.71 19.23
N MET A 183 3.47 -16.33 18.20
CA MET A 183 4.09 -17.27 17.27
C MET A 183 5.11 -18.18 17.95
N PHE A 184 5.92 -17.63 18.87
CA PHE A 184 6.87 -18.43 19.64
C PHE A 184 6.15 -19.48 20.50
N GLY A 185 5.07 -19.10 21.18
CA GLY A 185 4.23 -20.01 21.97
C GLY A 185 3.66 -21.15 21.12
N VAL A 186 3.06 -20.81 19.97
CA VAL A 186 2.50 -21.79 19.03
C VAL A 186 3.59 -22.72 18.49
N VAL A 187 4.71 -22.17 18.02
CA VAL A 187 5.84 -22.98 17.49
C VAL A 187 6.39 -23.91 18.55
N ARG A 188 6.53 -23.45 19.81
CA ARG A 188 7.02 -24.26 20.92
C ARG A 188 6.06 -25.40 21.24
N LEU A 189 4.75 -25.13 21.32
CA LEU A 189 3.74 -26.14 21.55
C LEU A 189 3.74 -27.20 20.43
N LEU A 190 3.75 -26.76 19.16
CA LEU A 190 3.83 -27.68 18.02
C LEU A 190 5.12 -28.50 18.02
N ALA A 191 6.24 -27.91 18.43
CA ALA A 191 7.51 -28.62 18.54
C ALA A 191 7.51 -29.70 19.64
N GLN A 192 6.68 -29.55 20.67
CA GLN A 192 6.52 -30.53 21.75
C GLN A 192 5.53 -31.64 21.37
N GLU A 193 4.39 -31.28 20.78
CA GLU A 193 3.28 -32.21 20.55
C GLU A 193 3.37 -32.98 19.22
N VAL A 194 4.13 -32.50 18.23
CA VAL A 194 4.19 -33.12 16.89
C VAL A 194 5.42 -34.03 16.76
N PRO A 195 5.26 -35.37 16.68
CA PRO A 195 6.39 -36.31 16.66
C PRO A 195 7.32 -36.16 15.45
N ARG A 196 6.83 -35.55 14.37
CA ARG A 196 7.58 -35.29 13.12
C ARG A 196 7.91 -33.81 12.93
N TRP A 197 8.05 -33.04 14.02
CA TRP A 197 8.36 -31.61 13.97
C TRP A 197 9.53 -31.25 13.03
N PRO A 198 10.67 -31.98 12.97
CA PRO A 198 11.74 -31.66 12.02
C PRO A 198 11.35 -31.78 10.54
N ALA A 199 10.38 -32.64 10.21
CA ALA A 199 9.84 -32.75 8.86
C ALA A 199 8.82 -31.63 8.59
N VAL A 200 7.94 -31.34 9.55
CA VAL A 200 6.97 -30.23 9.46
C VAL A 200 7.69 -28.90 9.30
N ARG A 201 8.71 -28.62 10.12
CA ARG A 201 9.52 -27.41 10.04
C ARG A 201 10.18 -27.25 8.66
N ARG A 202 10.71 -28.33 8.08
CA ARG A 202 11.25 -28.30 6.71
C ARG A 202 10.17 -28.03 5.67
N GLY A 203 8.99 -28.62 5.85
CA GLY A 203 7.81 -28.31 5.03
C GLY A 203 7.44 -26.84 5.08
N LEU A 204 7.39 -26.24 6.28
CA LEU A 204 7.11 -24.80 6.46
C LEU A 204 8.13 -23.93 5.71
N PHE A 205 9.43 -24.20 5.84
CA PHE A 205 10.42 -23.47 5.07
C PHE A 205 10.26 -23.67 3.55
N ALA A 206 9.97 -24.89 3.07
CA ALA A 206 9.72 -25.11 1.65
C ALA A 206 8.50 -24.32 1.14
N THR A 207 7.42 -24.28 1.92
CA THR A 207 6.23 -23.47 1.61
C THR A 207 6.57 -21.98 1.59
N MET A 208 7.29 -21.47 2.58
CA MET A 208 7.71 -20.07 2.61
C MET A 208 8.58 -19.68 1.40
N ALA A 209 9.52 -20.54 1.00
CA ALA A 209 10.32 -20.30 -0.20
C ALA A 209 9.47 -20.25 -1.48
N ALA A 210 8.51 -21.18 -1.62
CA ALA A 210 7.61 -21.20 -2.77
C ALA A 210 6.71 -19.96 -2.81
N VAL A 211 6.10 -19.61 -1.67
CA VAL A 211 5.24 -18.42 -1.52
C VAL A 211 6.04 -17.15 -1.85
N GLY A 212 7.21 -16.95 -1.22
CA GLY A 212 8.05 -15.78 -1.47
C GLY A 212 8.52 -15.67 -2.92
N LEU A 213 8.83 -16.79 -3.59
CA LEU A 213 9.21 -16.78 -5.00
C LEU A 213 8.04 -16.42 -5.91
N VAL A 214 6.86 -17.01 -5.68
CA VAL A 214 5.64 -16.67 -6.44
C VAL A 214 5.31 -15.20 -6.29
N LEU A 215 5.39 -14.66 -5.06
CA LEU A 215 5.13 -13.25 -4.79
C LEU A 215 6.15 -12.34 -5.47
N ALA A 216 7.45 -12.64 -5.38
CA ALA A 216 8.47 -11.87 -6.07
C ALA A 216 8.19 -11.80 -7.58
N VAL A 217 7.84 -12.93 -8.21
CA VAL A 217 7.50 -12.96 -9.65
C VAL A 217 6.22 -12.17 -9.93
N VAL A 218 5.16 -12.37 -9.17
CA VAL A 218 3.89 -11.67 -9.37
C VAL A 218 4.07 -10.15 -9.21
N LEU A 219 4.84 -9.71 -8.22
CA LEU A 219 5.13 -8.30 -7.98
C LEU A 219 5.98 -7.70 -9.09
N THR A 220 6.98 -8.42 -9.61
CA THR A 220 7.74 -7.93 -10.78
C THR A 220 6.88 -7.81 -12.04
N VAL A 221 5.98 -8.79 -12.27
CA VAL A 221 5.15 -8.79 -13.49
C VAL A 221 4.04 -7.74 -13.40
N ARG A 222 3.47 -7.51 -12.22
CA ARG A 222 2.41 -6.51 -12.01
C ARG A 222 2.94 -5.10 -11.75
N GLY A 223 4.15 -4.99 -11.20
CA GLY A 223 4.79 -3.72 -10.89
C GLY A 223 5.09 -2.87 -12.12
N ASP A 224 5.44 -3.53 -13.23
CA ASP A 224 5.67 -2.87 -14.52
C ASP A 224 4.37 -2.28 -15.11
N ASP A 225 3.20 -2.81 -14.72
CA ASP A 225 1.89 -2.29 -15.14
C ASP A 225 1.45 -1.06 -14.31
N GLU A 226 2.01 -0.83 -13.11
CA GLU A 226 1.68 0.31 -12.25
C GLU A 226 2.58 1.54 -12.50
N GLU A 227 3.84 1.36 -12.90
CA GLU A 227 4.72 2.49 -13.28
C GLU A 227 4.45 3.02 -14.71
N ALA A 228 3.67 2.29 -15.52
CA ALA A 228 3.33 2.67 -16.90
C ALA A 228 1.81 2.83 -17.12
N GLY A 229 1.11 3.53 -16.25
CA GLY A 229 -0.23 4.05 -16.55
C GLY A 229 -1.12 4.19 -15.32
N PRO A 230 -2.10 5.12 -15.35
CA PRO A 230 -3.00 5.29 -14.22
C PRO A 230 -3.78 4.00 -13.96
N VAL A 231 -3.79 3.61 -12.68
CA VAL A 231 -4.46 2.47 -12.07
C VAL A 231 -5.84 2.23 -12.69
N ARG A 232 -6.01 1.08 -13.36
CA ARG A 232 -7.34 0.63 -13.84
C ARG A 232 -8.03 -0.18 -12.75
N LEU A 233 -8.82 0.48 -11.92
CA LEU A 233 -9.80 -0.21 -11.07
C LEU A 233 -11.08 -0.52 -11.86
N ALA A 234 -11.66 -1.68 -11.55
CA ALA A 234 -12.81 -2.26 -12.21
C ALA A 234 -14.03 -1.33 -12.19
N GLY A 235 -14.29 -0.67 -13.32
CA GLY A 235 -15.45 0.19 -13.49
C GLY A 235 -15.44 1.06 -14.75
N THR A 236 -14.65 0.72 -15.78
CA THR A 236 -14.56 1.55 -16.99
C THR A 236 -15.84 1.45 -17.81
N THR A 237 -16.79 2.36 -17.59
CA THR A 237 -17.86 2.63 -18.56
C THR A 237 -17.30 3.57 -19.63
N ALA A 238 -16.94 3.01 -20.79
CA ALA A 238 -16.66 3.81 -21.97
C ALA A 238 -17.98 4.40 -22.48
N GLN A 239 -18.27 5.65 -22.13
CA GLN A 239 -19.25 6.46 -22.85
C GLN A 239 -18.49 7.28 -23.88
N ALA A 240 -19.01 7.34 -25.11
CA ALA A 240 -18.36 7.90 -26.29
C ALA A 240 -17.45 9.11 -25.97
N GLY A 241 -16.15 8.99 -26.28
CA GLY A 241 -15.15 10.05 -26.19
C GLY A 241 -14.35 10.14 -24.88
N CYS A 242 -14.90 9.70 -23.74
CA CYS A 242 -14.25 9.87 -22.43
C CYS A 242 -14.22 8.59 -21.61
N THR A 243 -13.07 8.32 -21.00
CA THR A 243 -12.88 7.21 -20.07
C THR A 243 -13.18 7.70 -18.66
N THR A 244 -14.13 7.05 -17.99
CA THR A 244 -14.43 7.33 -16.57
C THR A 244 -13.90 6.20 -15.70
N VAL A 245 -13.25 6.56 -14.60
CA VAL A 245 -12.74 5.64 -13.58
C VAL A 245 -13.22 6.07 -12.20
N GLU A 246 -13.45 5.10 -11.32
CA GLU A 246 -13.58 5.37 -9.89
C GLU A 246 -12.18 5.53 -9.30
N GLU A 247 -11.91 6.70 -8.74
CA GLU A 247 -10.62 7.10 -8.20
C GLU A 247 -10.92 7.90 -6.92
N ILE A 248 -10.53 7.37 -5.77
CA ILE A 248 -10.65 8.09 -4.50
C ILE A 248 -9.57 9.16 -4.51
N ALA A 249 -9.97 10.42 -4.48
CA ALA A 249 -9.01 11.53 -4.46
C ALA A 249 -8.17 11.45 -3.19
N THR A 250 -6.85 11.33 -3.33
CA THR A 250 -5.89 11.44 -2.23
C THR A 250 -5.69 12.92 -1.90
N GLY A 251 -6.38 13.41 -0.86
CA GLY A 251 -6.07 14.69 -0.21
C GLY A 251 -6.92 15.93 -0.59
N GLY A 252 -6.98 16.84 0.39
CA GLY A 252 -7.32 18.26 0.24
C GLY A 252 -8.44 18.79 1.14
N ALA A 253 -8.20 18.99 2.45
CA ALA A 253 -9.14 19.70 3.34
C ALA A 253 -8.68 21.13 3.70
N ALA A 254 -7.38 21.42 3.52
CA ALA A 254 -6.82 22.76 3.72
C ALA A 254 -7.08 23.61 2.47
N GLY A 255 -7.87 24.66 2.62
CA GLY A 255 -8.26 25.57 1.52
C GLY A 255 -9.59 26.26 1.82
N GLY A 256 -9.88 27.35 1.11
CA GLY A 256 -11.18 28.01 1.13
C GLY A 256 -12.02 27.64 -0.10
N HIS A 257 -13.14 28.34 -0.28
CA HIS A 257 -13.84 28.32 -1.57
C HIS A 257 -13.13 29.26 -2.55
N PRO A 258 -12.88 28.83 -3.81
CA PRO A 258 -12.20 29.64 -4.80
C PRO A 258 -13.02 30.90 -5.09
N GLU A 259 -12.33 32.04 -5.23
CA GLU A 259 -12.95 33.35 -5.46
C GLU A 259 -13.71 33.44 -6.80
N GLN A 260 -13.38 32.55 -7.73
CA GLN A 260 -14.00 32.46 -9.05
C GLN A 260 -14.15 31.01 -9.51
N LYS A 261 -15.09 30.79 -10.44
CA LYS A 261 -15.37 29.44 -10.99
C LYS A 261 -14.52 29.09 -12.20
N PHE A 262 -13.83 30.05 -12.81
CA PHE A 262 -13.07 29.81 -14.04
C PHE A 262 -11.71 30.49 -13.97
N PHE A 263 -10.65 29.70 -14.04
CA PHE A 263 -9.26 30.18 -14.05
C PHE A 263 -8.66 30.06 -15.46
N GLY A 264 -8.19 31.20 -15.98
CA GLY A 264 -7.53 31.29 -17.29
C GLY A 264 -6.12 30.68 -17.29
N ALA A 265 -5.55 30.49 -18.48
CA ALA A 265 -4.22 29.87 -18.65
C ALA A 265 -3.06 30.69 -18.06
N THR A 266 -3.26 31.99 -17.84
CA THR A 266 -2.28 32.91 -17.25
C THR A 266 -2.54 33.24 -15.79
N GLU A 267 -3.61 32.68 -15.22
CA GLU A 267 -4.00 32.92 -13.83
C GLU A 267 -3.43 31.83 -12.93
N THR A 268 -3.01 32.22 -11.72
CA THR A 268 -2.56 31.26 -10.71
C THR A 268 -3.76 30.47 -10.22
N VAL A 269 -3.68 29.14 -10.33
CA VAL A 269 -4.74 28.24 -9.88
C VAL A 269 -4.56 27.96 -8.38
N PRO A 270 -5.55 28.25 -7.52
CA PRO A 270 -5.47 27.94 -6.09
C PRO A 270 -5.74 26.45 -5.87
N GLU A 271 -4.69 25.63 -5.96
CA GLU A 271 -4.78 24.17 -5.89
C GLU A 271 -5.43 23.67 -4.58
N ASP A 272 -5.11 24.32 -3.46
CA ASP A 272 -5.66 24.01 -2.14
C ASP A 272 -7.18 24.24 -2.08
N ASP A 273 -7.66 25.37 -2.61
CA ASP A 273 -9.10 25.68 -2.68
C ASP A 273 -9.85 24.71 -3.61
N LEU A 274 -9.23 24.35 -4.74
CA LEU A 274 -9.80 23.35 -5.64
C LEU A 274 -9.88 21.97 -4.99
N ALA A 275 -8.89 21.62 -4.17
CA ALA A 275 -8.89 20.36 -3.43
C ALA A 275 -9.98 20.37 -2.33
N HIS A 276 -10.11 21.48 -1.59
CA HIS A 276 -11.16 21.70 -0.60
C HIS A 276 -12.57 21.52 -1.18
N VAL A 277 -12.90 22.26 -2.25
CA VAL A 277 -14.26 22.19 -2.83
C VAL A 277 -14.54 20.89 -3.54
N ARG A 278 -13.51 20.18 -4.03
CA ARG A 278 -13.65 18.81 -4.53
C ARG A 278 -14.14 17.87 -3.41
N GLY A 279 -13.63 18.04 -2.19
CA GLY A 279 -14.12 17.37 -0.98
C GLY A 279 -15.59 17.69 -0.68
N ASP A 280 -16.01 18.95 -0.86
CA ASP A 280 -17.42 19.36 -0.74
C ASP A 280 -18.34 18.79 -1.83
N GLY A 281 -17.77 18.08 -2.80
CA GLY A 281 -18.50 17.45 -3.89
C GLY A 281 -18.62 18.30 -5.16
N TRP A 282 -17.74 19.28 -5.35
CA TRP A 282 -17.62 19.99 -6.62
C TRP A 282 -16.94 19.14 -7.69
N VAL A 283 -17.21 19.50 -8.95
CA VAL A 283 -16.52 18.94 -10.12
C VAL A 283 -15.44 19.91 -10.58
N ILE A 284 -14.19 19.46 -10.56
CA ILE A 284 -13.04 20.23 -11.04
C ILE A 284 -12.76 19.85 -12.48
N VAL A 285 -12.72 20.80 -13.41
CA VAL A 285 -12.48 20.55 -14.84
C VAL A 285 -11.19 21.22 -15.31
N ARG A 286 -10.21 20.43 -15.74
CA ARG A 286 -8.95 20.88 -16.30
C ARG A 286 -9.00 20.82 -17.83
N TYR A 287 -8.83 21.95 -18.50
CA TYR A 287 -8.81 22.03 -19.96
C TYR A 287 -7.39 21.97 -20.51
N GLY A 288 -7.16 21.12 -21.52
CA GLY A 288 -5.83 20.91 -22.09
C GLY A 288 -5.30 22.14 -22.85
N PRO A 289 -3.97 22.22 -23.07
CA PRO A 289 -3.33 23.36 -23.76
C PRO A 289 -3.73 23.50 -25.24
N ARG A 290 -4.30 22.43 -25.83
CA ARG A 290 -4.80 22.40 -27.21
C ARG A 290 -6.26 22.88 -27.35
N THR A 291 -6.87 23.39 -26.28
CA THR A 291 -8.26 23.85 -26.29
C THR A 291 -8.38 25.15 -27.09
N THR A 292 -9.25 25.17 -28.10
CA THR A 292 -9.48 26.38 -28.93
C THR A 292 -10.26 27.45 -28.17
N ALA A 293 -10.18 28.71 -28.60
CA ALA A 293 -10.91 29.82 -27.98
C ALA A 293 -12.44 29.58 -27.95
N THR A 294 -13.00 29.00 -29.02
CA THR A 294 -14.43 28.66 -29.09
C THR A 294 -14.82 27.59 -28.09
N GLN A 295 -14.00 26.56 -27.93
CA GLN A 295 -14.19 25.48 -26.95
C GLN A 295 -14.06 26.01 -25.52
N LEU A 296 -13.08 26.88 -25.27
CA LEU A 296 -12.87 27.52 -23.97
C LEU A 296 -14.07 28.41 -23.58
N ALA A 297 -14.61 29.18 -24.53
CA ALA A 297 -15.80 29.99 -24.32
C ALA A 297 -17.06 29.14 -24.04
N ALA A 298 -17.18 27.97 -24.66
CA ALA A 298 -18.26 27.02 -24.37
C ALA A 298 -18.13 26.42 -22.97
N LEU A 299 -16.91 26.02 -22.59
CA LEU A 299 -16.61 25.51 -21.25
C LEU A 299 -16.92 26.57 -20.19
N ARG A 300 -16.44 27.81 -20.37
CA ARG A 300 -16.66 28.92 -19.44
C ARG A 300 -18.15 29.20 -19.20
N ARG A 301 -18.94 29.30 -20.26
CA ARG A 301 -20.41 29.51 -20.14
C ARG A 301 -21.09 28.41 -19.34
N TRP A 302 -20.68 27.16 -19.51
CA TRP A 302 -21.24 26.06 -18.74
C TRP A 302 -20.83 26.12 -17.26
N ILE A 303 -19.56 26.39 -16.98
CA ILE A 303 -19.02 26.48 -15.62
C ILE A 303 -19.67 27.63 -14.83
N GLU A 304 -19.83 28.80 -15.46
CA GLU A 304 -20.51 29.95 -14.84
C GLU A 304 -21.98 29.65 -14.53
N GLY A 305 -22.65 28.84 -15.36
CA GLY A 305 -24.03 28.38 -15.14
C GLY A 305 -24.18 27.14 -14.25
N SER A 306 -23.08 26.56 -13.75
CA SER A 306 -23.10 25.36 -12.92
C SER A 306 -23.04 25.69 -11.43
N ASP A 307 -23.85 25.03 -10.61
CA ASP A 307 -23.88 25.25 -9.16
C ASP A 307 -22.58 24.80 -8.47
N ARG A 308 -22.01 23.67 -8.93
CA ARG A 308 -20.90 22.96 -8.27
C ARG A 308 -19.87 22.47 -9.28
N ALA A 309 -19.43 23.35 -10.16
CA ALA A 309 -18.30 23.09 -11.05
C ALA A 309 -17.36 24.29 -11.11
N VAL A 310 -16.08 24.00 -11.23
CA VAL A 310 -15.00 24.98 -11.40
C VAL A 310 -14.07 24.46 -12.48
N ALA A 311 -13.57 25.35 -13.33
CA ALA A 311 -12.61 25.02 -14.36
C ALA A 311 -11.31 25.78 -14.17
N ALA A 312 -10.20 25.10 -14.46
CA ALA A 312 -8.88 25.67 -14.33
C ALA A 312 -7.96 25.23 -15.48
N ALA A 313 -6.90 26.01 -15.66
CA ALA A 313 -5.82 25.71 -16.59
C ALA A 313 -5.27 24.28 -16.40
N PRO A 314 -4.69 23.67 -17.45
CA PRO A 314 -4.23 22.29 -17.38
C PRO A 314 -3.12 22.13 -16.34
N ASP A 315 -3.10 20.95 -15.73
CA ASP A 315 -1.89 20.47 -15.06
C ASP A 315 -0.73 20.40 -16.09
N PRO A 316 0.50 20.85 -15.78
CA PRO A 316 1.64 20.75 -16.67
C PRO A 316 1.85 19.34 -17.29
N ALA A 317 1.46 18.27 -16.58
CA ALA A 317 1.57 16.89 -17.04
C ALA A 317 0.37 16.40 -17.87
N GLN A 318 -0.70 17.19 -18.01
CA GLN A 318 -1.94 16.77 -18.68
C GLN A 318 -1.83 16.80 -20.21
N GLN A 319 -1.98 15.62 -20.83
CA GLN A 319 -2.02 15.47 -22.30
C GLN A 319 -3.45 15.46 -22.89
N ALA A 320 -4.45 15.16 -22.06
CA ALA A 320 -5.86 15.05 -22.43
C ALA A 320 -6.51 16.42 -22.68
N ALA A 321 -7.50 16.46 -23.58
CA ALA A 321 -8.20 17.69 -23.93
C ALA A 321 -9.10 18.20 -22.79
N LEU A 322 -9.75 17.30 -22.07
CA LEU A 322 -10.52 17.61 -20.86
C LEU A 322 -10.30 16.53 -19.81
N VAL A 323 -10.11 16.93 -18.56
CA VAL A 323 -10.12 16.05 -17.39
C VAL A 323 -11.11 16.62 -16.38
N ALA A 324 -12.09 15.85 -15.95
CA ALA A 324 -12.97 16.21 -14.85
C ALA A 324 -12.75 15.28 -13.65
N THR A 325 -12.59 15.86 -12.48
CA THR A 325 -12.28 15.13 -11.25
C THR A 325 -13.27 15.51 -10.15
N THR A 326 -13.70 14.51 -9.39
CA THR A 326 -14.56 14.62 -8.21
C THR A 326 -13.87 13.94 -7.03
N ALA A 327 -14.50 13.89 -5.85
CA ALA A 327 -13.94 13.18 -4.70
C ALA A 327 -13.74 11.65 -4.93
N ARG A 328 -14.50 11.04 -5.85
CA ARG A 328 -14.49 9.57 -6.06
C ARG A 328 -14.41 9.09 -7.49
N ARG A 329 -14.47 10.00 -8.47
CA ARG A 329 -14.49 9.66 -9.89
C ARG A 329 -13.68 10.65 -10.70
N LYS A 330 -13.07 10.15 -11.77
CA LYS A 330 -12.34 10.94 -12.75
C LYS A 330 -12.78 10.56 -14.17
N ALA A 331 -13.07 11.57 -14.98
CA ALA A 331 -13.33 11.43 -16.40
C ALA A 331 -12.19 12.07 -17.20
N THR A 332 -11.64 11.35 -18.18
CA THR A 332 -10.56 11.82 -19.06
C THR A 332 -10.99 11.68 -20.50
N CYS A 333 -10.96 12.79 -21.24
CA CYS A 333 -11.34 12.87 -22.64
C CYS A 333 -10.12 13.18 -23.51
N VAL A 334 -9.83 12.29 -24.48
CA VAL A 334 -8.72 12.48 -25.43
C VAL A 334 -9.02 13.66 -26.36
N GLU A 335 -10.28 13.78 -26.78
CA GLU A 335 -10.81 14.90 -27.55
C GLU A 335 -11.65 15.84 -26.67
N HIS A 336 -11.88 17.06 -27.14
CA HIS A 336 -12.67 18.03 -26.41
C HIS A 336 -14.18 17.69 -26.52
N ASP A 337 -14.64 16.79 -25.65
CA ASP A 337 -16.05 16.39 -25.52
C ASP A 337 -16.69 17.01 -24.26
N LEU A 338 -17.10 18.27 -24.38
CA LEU A 338 -17.80 18.97 -23.31
C LEU A 338 -19.14 18.30 -22.92
N PRO A 339 -19.99 17.82 -23.85
CA PRO A 339 -21.21 17.08 -23.50
C PRO A 339 -20.97 15.85 -22.61
N ALA A 340 -19.88 15.11 -22.83
CA ALA A 340 -19.52 13.98 -21.98
C ALA A 340 -19.17 14.42 -20.54
N ILE A 341 -18.39 15.49 -20.40
CA ILE A 341 -18.06 16.08 -19.08
C ILE A 341 -19.32 16.60 -18.38
N GLN A 342 -20.27 17.18 -19.11
CA GLN A 342 -21.56 17.62 -18.57
C GLN A 342 -22.39 16.45 -18.04
N ARG A 343 -22.46 15.32 -18.78
CA ARG A 343 -23.15 14.10 -18.32
C ARG A 343 -22.48 13.51 -17.08
N PHE A 344 -21.15 13.46 -17.07
CA PHE A 344 -20.37 13.01 -15.92
C PHE A 344 -20.68 13.86 -14.67
N SER A 345 -20.66 15.19 -14.81
CA SER A 345 -20.97 16.12 -13.73
C SER A 345 -22.42 15.97 -13.24
N ALA A 346 -23.38 15.84 -14.15
CA ALA A 346 -24.79 15.64 -13.80
C ALA A 346 -25.02 14.32 -13.03
N ALA A 347 -24.37 13.23 -13.45
CA ALA A 347 -24.45 11.94 -12.77
C ALA A 347 -23.87 12.00 -11.35
N TRP A 348 -22.72 12.65 -11.19
CA TRP A 348 -22.11 12.87 -9.87
C TRP A 348 -23.01 13.67 -8.93
N LEU A 349 -23.54 14.81 -9.40
CA LEU A 349 -24.41 15.66 -8.58
C LEU A 349 -25.75 14.97 -8.24
N ALA A 350 -26.27 14.13 -9.13
CA ALA A 350 -27.45 13.32 -8.84
C ALA A 350 -27.17 12.27 -7.74
N ASP A 351 -26.00 11.63 -7.76
CA ASP A 351 -25.59 10.69 -6.71
C ASP A 351 -25.39 11.36 -5.35
N LEU A 352 -24.80 12.56 -5.33
CA LEU A 352 -24.66 13.37 -4.11
C LEU A 352 -26.02 13.78 -3.53
N ARG A 353 -26.93 14.31 -4.35
CA ARG A 353 -28.29 14.69 -3.91
C ARG A 353 -29.10 13.51 -3.40
N ALA A 354 -28.86 12.33 -3.97
CA ALA A 354 -29.51 11.09 -3.53
C ALA A 354 -28.87 10.46 -2.27
N GLY A 355 -27.79 11.05 -1.73
CA GLY A 355 -27.07 10.52 -0.57
C GLY A 355 -26.37 9.18 -0.81
N ARG A 356 -26.19 8.78 -2.09
CA ARG A 356 -25.49 7.54 -2.47
C ARG A 356 -23.98 7.64 -2.25
N ILE A 357 -23.48 8.87 -2.18
CA ILE A 357 -22.09 9.21 -2.00
C ILE A 357 -22.04 10.31 -0.94
N ARG A 358 -21.13 10.17 0.03
CA ARG A 358 -20.88 11.15 1.09
C ARG A 358 -19.55 11.84 0.84
#